data_AF-A0A7K5Q0C7-F1
#
_entry.id   AF-A0A7K5Q0C7-F1
#
_cell.length_a   1.000
_cell.length_b   1.000
_cell.length_c   1.000
_cell.angle_alpha   90.00
_cell.angle_beta   90.00
_cell.angle_gamma   90.00
#
_symmetry.space_group_name_H-M   'P 1'
#
loop_
_entity.id
_entity.type
_entity.pdbx_description
1 polymer ?
#
loop_
_entity_poly.entity_id
_entity_poly.type
_entity_poly.pdbx_seq_one_letter_code
_entity_poly.pdbx_strand_id
1 'polypeptide(L)'
;MASPMRSLLVDPDRYLQSFRLFLERSTEHQCMQEFVARQLPDVIASIGNGKSTINVLSVGGGAGEMDLQILSKIRARYPGVTINNDVIEPSADQISKYKERVAQASNLENIKFTWHKETAYEYESRTNAEKKTKKWDFIHMIQVRVFAKSV
;
A
#
# COMPACT_ATOMS: atom_id res chain seq x y z
N MET A 1 31.65 30.11 -6.35
CA MET A 1 30.28 29.92 -5.81
C MET A 1 29.86 28.49 -6.13
N ALA A 2 29.73 27.61 -5.14
CA ALA A 2 29.23 26.26 -5.38
C ALA A 2 27.76 26.33 -5.82
N SER A 3 27.37 25.56 -6.83
CA SER A 3 25.97 25.49 -7.25
C SER A 3 25.08 25.02 -6.09
N PRO A 4 23.87 25.57 -5.94
CA PRO A 4 22.96 25.15 -4.87
C PRO A 4 22.60 23.67 -5.06
N MET A 5 22.58 22.92 -3.95
CA MET A 5 22.14 21.51 -3.95
C MET A 5 20.69 21.43 -4.44
N ARG A 6 20.44 20.54 -5.40
CA ARG A 6 19.10 20.30 -5.96
C ARG A 6 18.48 19.07 -5.30
N SER A 7 17.16 19.10 -5.14
CA SER A 7 16.42 17.92 -4.67
C SER A 7 16.64 16.74 -5.60
N LEU A 8 16.84 15.54 -5.04
CA LEU A 8 16.95 14.31 -5.81
C LEU A 8 15.70 14.05 -6.68
N LEU A 9 14.55 14.60 -6.29
CA LEU A 9 13.29 14.45 -7.02
C LEU A 9 13.27 15.13 -8.40
N VAL A 10 14.21 16.05 -8.67
CA VAL A 10 14.30 16.70 -9.98
C VAL A 10 14.98 15.83 -11.04
N ASP A 11 15.55 14.69 -10.62
CA ASP A 11 16.26 13.73 -11.46
C ASP A 11 15.72 12.32 -11.18
N PRO A 12 14.66 11.90 -11.90
CA PRO A 12 13.97 10.63 -11.66
C PRO A 12 14.89 9.41 -11.77
N ASP A 13 15.85 9.43 -12.69
CA ASP A 13 16.76 8.30 -12.92
C ASP A 13 17.74 8.16 -11.76
N ARG A 14 18.37 9.27 -11.35
CA ARG A 14 19.25 9.27 -10.18
C ARG A 14 18.49 8.96 -8.90
N TYR A 15 17.25 9.41 -8.80
CA TYR A 15 16.36 9.09 -7.70
C TYR A 15 16.12 7.58 -7.61
N LEU A 16 15.72 6.94 -8.70
CA LEU A 16 15.49 5.50 -8.77
C LEU A 16 16.76 4.70 -8.46
N GLN A 17 17.91 5.12 -9.02
CA GLN A 17 19.19 4.48 -8.75
C GLN A 17 19.56 4.56 -7.25
N SER A 18 19.43 5.73 -6.65
CA SER A 18 19.72 5.93 -5.23
C SER A 18 18.76 5.15 -4.34
N PHE A 19 17.48 5.07 -4.72
CA PHE A 19 16.48 4.30 -3.99
C PHE A 19 16.77 2.80 -4.05
N ARG A 20 17.15 2.26 -5.21
CA ARG A 20 17.59 0.86 -5.33
C ARG A 20 18.81 0.57 -4.45
N LEU A 21 19.82 1.44 -4.50
CA LEU A 21 21.01 1.30 -3.65
C LEU A 21 20.66 1.35 -2.16
N PHE A 22 19.74 2.24 -1.75
CA PHE A 22 19.22 2.28 -0.38
C PHE A 22 18.56 0.94 0.00
N LEU A 23 17.70 0.38 -0.84
CA LEU A 23 17.06 -0.91 -0.57
C LEU A 23 18.07 -2.06 -0.49
N GLU A 24 19.10 -2.06 -1.33
CA GLU A 24 20.17 -3.08 -1.33
C GLU A 24 21.12 -2.96 -0.13
N ARG A 25 21.29 -1.76 0.42
CA ARG A 25 22.27 -1.47 1.48
C ARG A 25 21.64 -1.17 2.84
N SER A 26 20.33 -1.34 2.97
CA SER A 26 19.60 -1.16 4.22
C SER A 26 18.82 -2.41 4.59
N THR A 27 18.35 -2.45 5.83
CA THR A 27 17.44 -3.49 6.34
C THR A 27 15.97 -3.10 6.15
N GLU A 28 15.64 -2.19 5.23
CA GLU A 28 14.29 -1.64 5.04
C GLU A 28 13.23 -2.74 4.90
N HIS A 29 13.41 -3.64 3.91
CA HIS A 29 12.48 -4.75 3.70
C HIS A 29 12.47 -5.75 4.86
N GLN A 30 13.63 -5.99 5.48
CA GLN A 30 13.74 -6.92 6.61
C GLN A 30 12.98 -6.38 7.82
N CYS A 31 13.12 -5.10 8.14
CA CYS A 31 12.42 -4.42 9.23
C CYS A 31 10.91 -4.45 8.99
N MET A 32 10.47 -4.16 7.77
CA MET A 32 9.05 -4.23 7.39
C MET A 32 8.50 -5.66 7.50
N GLN A 33 9.23 -6.66 7.04
CA GLN A 33 8.84 -8.07 7.18
C GLN A 33 8.75 -8.49 8.65
N GLU A 34 9.71 -8.06 9.48
CA GLU A 34 9.71 -8.35 10.91
C GLU A 34 8.50 -7.73 11.61
N PHE A 35 8.17 -6.47 11.29
CA PHE A 35 6.96 -5.81 11.80
C PHE A 35 5.69 -6.58 11.38
N VAL A 36 5.57 -6.95 10.09
CA VAL A 36 4.42 -7.72 9.58
C VAL A 36 4.32 -9.10 10.24
N ALA A 37 5.46 -9.72 10.56
CA ALA A 37 5.48 -11.02 11.20
C ALA A 37 5.11 -10.96 12.68
N ARG A 38 5.64 -9.98 13.43
CA ARG A 38 5.61 -9.96 14.89
C ARG A 38 4.56 -9.02 15.49
N GLN A 39 4.35 -7.86 14.87
CA GLN A 39 3.56 -6.77 15.46
C GLN A 39 2.19 -6.64 14.78
N LEU A 40 2.14 -6.80 13.46
CA LEU A 40 0.90 -6.64 12.69
C LEU A 40 -0.26 -7.53 13.18
N PRO A 41 -0.06 -8.81 13.57
CA PRO A 41 -1.15 -9.66 14.06
C PRO A 41 -1.93 -9.04 15.23
N ASP A 42 -1.24 -8.35 16.15
CA ASP A 42 -1.86 -7.70 17.30
C ASP A 42 -2.57 -6.40 16.88
N VAL A 43 -1.97 -5.64 15.97
CA VAL A 43 -2.57 -4.41 15.40
C VAL A 43 -3.90 -4.72 14.70
N ILE A 44 -3.98 -5.83 13.97
CA ILE A 44 -5.17 -6.23 13.23
C ILE A 44 -6.12 -7.12 14.04
N ALA A 45 -5.87 -7.36 15.34
CA ALA A 45 -6.58 -8.38 16.10
C ALA A 45 -8.09 -8.12 16.26
N SER A 46 -8.53 -6.86 16.14
CA SER A 46 -9.91 -6.43 16.37
C SER A 46 -10.63 -5.84 15.15
N ILE A 47 -9.95 -5.67 14.00
CA ILE A 47 -10.50 -4.94 12.84
C ILE A 47 -11.74 -5.62 12.23
N GLY A 48 -11.81 -6.95 12.33
CA GLY A 48 -12.83 -7.80 11.72
C GLY A 48 -13.87 -8.39 12.69
N ASN A 49 -13.88 -8.02 13.98
CA ASN A 49 -14.74 -8.67 14.97
C ASN A 49 -16.23 -8.52 14.61
N GLY A 50 -16.90 -9.66 14.37
CA GLY A 50 -18.33 -9.73 14.02
C GLY A 50 -18.67 -9.29 12.60
N LYS A 51 -17.68 -9.01 11.74
CA LYS A 51 -17.89 -8.56 10.36
C LYS A 51 -17.79 -9.72 9.38
N SER A 52 -18.71 -9.78 8.42
CA SER A 52 -18.64 -10.70 7.28
C SER A 52 -17.69 -10.21 6.18
N THR A 53 -17.27 -8.95 6.24
CA THR A 53 -16.37 -8.32 5.28
C THR A 53 -15.41 -7.36 5.98
N ILE A 54 -14.14 -7.37 5.60
CA ILE A 54 -13.09 -6.44 6.05
C ILE A 54 -12.70 -5.56 4.86
N ASN A 55 -12.79 -4.24 5.03
CA ASN A 55 -12.40 -3.25 4.03
C ASN A 55 -11.01 -2.71 4.35
N VAL A 56 -10.07 -2.96 3.46
CA VAL A 56 -8.67 -2.53 3.53
C VAL A 56 -8.42 -1.46 2.47
N LEU A 57 -7.78 -0.36 2.87
CA LEU A 57 -7.29 0.67 1.96
C LEU A 57 -5.76 0.69 1.98
N SER A 58 -5.17 0.35 0.84
CA SER A 58 -3.76 0.51 0.56
C SER A 58 -3.52 1.83 -0.14
N VAL A 59 -2.80 2.74 0.53
CA VAL A 59 -2.34 3.99 -0.08
C VAL A 59 -0.89 3.80 -0.52
N GLY A 60 -0.60 4.04 -1.80
CA GLY A 60 0.72 3.84 -2.40
C GLY A 60 1.19 2.39 -2.35
N GLY A 61 0.31 1.45 -2.71
CA GLY A 61 0.59 0.01 -2.65
C GLY A 61 1.73 -0.46 -3.57
N GLY A 62 2.19 0.38 -4.51
CA GLY A 62 3.28 0.03 -5.41
C GLY A 62 2.99 -1.24 -6.19
N ALA A 63 3.93 -2.19 -6.19
CA ALA A 63 3.78 -3.49 -6.85
C ALA A 63 3.15 -4.57 -5.93
N GLY A 64 2.73 -4.20 -4.72
CA GLY A 64 1.90 -5.06 -3.85
C GLY A 64 2.63 -6.12 -3.03
N GLU A 65 3.96 -6.13 -2.98
CA GLU A 65 4.74 -7.09 -2.19
C GLU A 65 4.37 -7.05 -0.70
N MET A 66 4.26 -5.85 -0.13
CA MET A 66 3.91 -5.67 1.29
C MET A 66 2.42 -5.86 1.54
N ASP A 67 1.57 -5.35 0.66
CA ASP A 67 0.13 -5.54 0.73
C ASP A 67 -0.25 -7.03 0.83
N LEU A 68 0.33 -7.88 -0.02
CA LEU A 68 0.01 -9.31 0.01
C LEU A 68 0.44 -9.98 1.32
N GLN A 69 1.54 -9.53 1.94
CA GLN A 69 1.91 -10.02 3.27
C GLN A 69 0.93 -9.58 4.34
N ILE A 70 0.49 -8.31 4.31
CA ILE A 70 -0.55 -7.78 5.22
C ILE A 70 -1.85 -8.56 5.05
N LEU A 71 -2.32 -8.71 3.81
CA LEU A 71 -3.54 -9.44 3.48
C LEU A 71 -3.46 -10.90 3.92
N SER A 72 -2.29 -11.53 3.81
CA SER A 72 -2.07 -12.89 4.33
C SER A 72 -2.24 -12.95 5.86
N LYS A 73 -1.81 -11.94 6.62
CA LYS A 73 -2.01 -11.89 8.07
C LYS A 73 -3.47 -11.66 8.43
N ILE A 74 -4.16 -10.76 7.72
CA ILE A 74 -5.60 -10.52 7.91
C ILE A 74 -6.39 -11.79 7.63
N ARG A 75 -6.12 -12.48 6.51
CA ARG A 75 -6.78 -13.74 6.15
C ARG A 75 -6.54 -14.83 7.18
N ALA A 76 -5.31 -14.96 7.69
CA ALA A 76 -5.00 -15.94 8.74
C ALA A 76 -5.75 -15.66 10.05
N ARG A 77 -5.94 -14.38 10.39
CA ARG A 77 -6.67 -13.97 11.59
C ARG A 77 -8.19 -14.14 11.48
N TYR A 78 -8.73 -13.97 10.27
CA TYR A 78 -10.15 -13.98 9.95
C TYR A 78 -10.46 -14.96 8.81
N PRO A 79 -10.33 -16.28 9.05
CA PRO A 79 -10.58 -17.29 8.02
C PRO A 79 -12.03 -17.23 7.52
N GLY A 80 -12.22 -17.31 6.20
CA GLY A 80 -13.54 -17.29 5.55
C GLY A 80 -14.19 -15.90 5.41
N VAL A 81 -13.62 -14.86 6.01
CA VAL A 81 -14.13 -13.48 5.87
C VAL A 81 -13.71 -12.92 4.51
N THR A 82 -14.63 -12.22 3.84
CA THR A 82 -14.32 -11.54 2.57
C THR A 82 -13.48 -10.30 2.84
N ILE A 83 -12.41 -10.09 2.08
CA ILE A 83 -11.56 -8.91 2.18
C ILE A 83 -11.76 -8.07 0.93
N ASN A 84 -12.21 -6.82 1.08
CA ASN A 84 -12.20 -5.83 0.01
C ASN A 84 -10.93 -5.01 0.15
N ASN A 85 -10.00 -5.14 -0.80
CA ASN A 85 -8.76 -4.39 -0.83
C ASN A 85 -8.80 -3.33 -1.93
N ASP A 86 -8.92 -2.07 -1.56
CA ASP A 86 -8.82 -0.94 -2.46
C ASP A 86 -7.38 -0.41 -2.44
N VAL A 87 -6.79 -0.23 -3.62
CA VAL A 87 -5.40 0.22 -3.79
C VAL A 87 -5.38 1.55 -4.51
N ILE A 88 -4.75 2.56 -3.92
CA ILE A 88 -4.49 3.86 -4.53
C ILE A 88 -3.03 3.89 -4.96
N GLU A 89 -2.77 3.97 -6.25
CA GLU A 89 -1.41 4.00 -6.80
C GLU A 89 -1.38 4.81 -8.11
N PRO A 90 -0.65 5.94 -8.19
CA PRO A 90 -0.63 6.76 -9.41
C PRO A 90 0.12 6.09 -10.58
N SER A 91 1.09 5.21 -10.31
CA SER A 91 1.90 4.56 -11.36
C SER A 91 1.18 3.38 -12.01
N ALA A 92 0.88 3.50 -13.31
CA ALA A 92 0.31 2.41 -14.10
C ALA A 92 1.22 1.18 -14.15
N ASP A 93 2.54 1.39 -14.20
CA ASP A 93 3.51 0.30 -14.23
C ASP A 93 3.50 -0.49 -12.92
N GLN A 94 3.38 0.20 -11.79
CA GLN A 94 3.30 -0.44 -10.48
C GLN A 94 1.98 -1.19 -10.30
N ILE A 95 0.85 -0.60 -10.71
CA ILE A 95 -0.45 -1.31 -10.75
C ILE A 95 -0.36 -2.56 -11.61
N SER A 96 0.29 -2.50 -12.77
CA SER A 96 0.40 -3.65 -13.68
C SER A 96 1.20 -4.78 -13.03
N LYS A 97 2.35 -4.46 -12.43
CA LYS A 97 3.15 -5.44 -11.66
C LYS A 97 2.39 -6.02 -10.48
N TYR A 98 1.59 -5.20 -9.78
CA TYR A 98 0.73 -5.68 -8.70
C TYR A 98 -0.30 -6.67 -9.23
N LYS A 99 -1.02 -6.34 -10.31
CA LYS A 99 -2.00 -7.26 -10.93
C LYS A 99 -1.36 -8.58 -11.36
N GLU A 100 -0.19 -8.54 -11.98
CA GLU A 100 0.58 -9.74 -12.33
C GLU A 100 0.90 -10.59 -11.11
N ARG A 101 1.36 -9.96 -10.03
CA ARG A 101 1.67 -10.64 -8.77
C ARG A 101 0.43 -11.26 -8.12
N VAL A 102 -0.72 -10.58 -8.15
CA VAL A 102 -2.01 -11.11 -7.68
C VAL A 102 -2.41 -12.32 -8.53
N ALA A 103 -2.23 -12.26 -9.86
CA ALA A 103 -2.56 -13.36 -10.75
C ALA A 103 -1.68 -14.60 -10.53
N GLN A 104 -0.43 -14.42 -10.09
CA GLN A 104 0.50 -15.51 -9.77
C GLN A 104 0.33 -16.08 -8.35
N ALA A 105 -0.33 -15.33 -7.46
CA ALA A 105 -0.49 -15.72 -6.06
C ALA A 105 -1.68 -16.68 -5.87
N SER A 106 -1.45 -17.75 -5.12
CA SER A 106 -2.51 -18.68 -4.71
C SER A 106 -3.27 -18.16 -3.48
N ASN A 107 -4.44 -18.76 -3.21
CA ASN A 107 -5.24 -18.53 -2.00
C ASN A 107 -5.87 -17.13 -1.87
N LEU A 108 -6.03 -16.36 -2.97
CA LEU A 108 -6.62 -15.02 -2.93
C LEU A 108 -8.14 -14.98 -3.23
N GLU A 109 -8.81 -16.13 -3.22
CA GLU A 109 -10.22 -16.29 -3.62
C GLU A 109 -11.20 -15.43 -2.81
N ASN A 110 -10.91 -15.22 -1.51
CA ASN A 110 -11.73 -14.41 -0.63
C ASN A 110 -11.36 -12.91 -0.65
N ILE A 111 -10.47 -12.48 -1.55
CA ILE A 111 -9.97 -11.10 -1.62
C ILE A 111 -10.42 -10.45 -2.94
N LYS A 112 -11.13 -9.34 -2.83
CA LYS A 112 -11.55 -8.51 -3.97
C LYS A 112 -10.63 -7.31 -4.08
N PHE A 113 -9.95 -7.16 -5.20
CA PHE A 113 -9.07 -6.03 -5.46
C PHE A 113 -9.77 -4.96 -6.29
N THR A 114 -9.64 -3.70 -5.85
CA THR A 114 -10.06 -2.51 -6.61
C THR A 114 -8.85 -1.61 -6.78
N TRP A 115 -8.54 -1.19 -8.00
CA TRP A 115 -7.36 -0.36 -8.29
C TRP A 115 -7.80 1.04 -8.70
N HIS A 116 -7.24 2.04 -8.03
CA HIS A 116 -7.47 3.45 -8.26
C HIS A 116 -6.15 4.06 -8.77
N LYS A 117 -6.08 4.33 -10.09
CA LYS A 117 -4.92 4.98 -10.72
C LYS A 117 -4.98 6.49 -10.50
N GLU A 118 -4.71 6.90 -9.28
CA GLU A 118 -4.73 8.29 -8.83
C GLU A 118 -3.80 8.45 -7.62
N THR A 119 -3.44 9.67 -7.29
CA THR A 119 -2.74 10.00 -6.05
C THR A 119 -3.69 9.96 -4.85
N ALA A 120 -3.13 9.87 -3.64
CA ALA A 120 -3.92 9.95 -2.41
C ALA A 120 -4.76 11.25 -2.32
N TYR A 121 -4.22 12.35 -2.83
CA TYR A 121 -4.90 13.66 -2.85
C TYR A 121 -6.07 13.68 -3.83
N GLU A 122 -5.87 13.16 -5.05
CA GLU A 122 -6.94 13.04 -6.03
C GLU A 122 -8.07 12.12 -5.51
N TYR A 123 -7.70 11.00 -4.88
CA TYR A 123 -8.64 10.08 -4.25
C TYR A 123 -9.47 10.77 -3.15
N GLU A 124 -8.81 11.50 -2.25
CA GLU A 124 -9.46 12.26 -1.18
C GLU A 124 -10.40 13.32 -1.77
N SER A 125 -9.94 14.11 -2.73
CA SER A 125 -10.74 15.14 -3.39
C SER A 125 -12.00 14.56 -4.05
N ARG A 126 -11.84 13.46 -4.79
CA ARG A 126 -12.93 12.76 -5.47
C ARG A 126 -13.93 12.18 -4.47
N THR A 127 -13.47 11.47 -3.44
CA THR A 127 -14.36 10.86 -2.43
C THR A 127 -15.14 11.90 -1.63
N ASN A 128 -14.50 13.04 -1.32
CA ASN A 128 -15.15 14.19 -0.70
C ASN A 128 -16.22 14.82 -1.61
N ALA A 129 -15.90 15.03 -2.89
CA ALA A 129 -16.85 15.58 -3.87
C ALA A 129 -18.07 14.66 -4.08
N GLU A 130 -17.84 13.34 -4.10
CA GLU A 130 -18.89 12.33 -4.24
C GLU A 130 -19.71 12.13 -2.94
N LYS A 131 -19.35 12.80 -1.84
CA LYS A 131 -19.90 12.59 -0.48
C LYS A 131 -19.92 11.12 -0.05
N LYS A 132 -18.99 10.32 -0.58
CA LYS A 132 -18.91 8.88 -0.26
C LYS A 132 -18.23 8.70 1.09
N THR A 133 -19.02 8.37 2.10
CA THR A 133 -18.51 8.04 3.45
C THR A 133 -18.22 6.54 3.57
N LYS A 134 -17.27 6.02 2.76
CA LYS A 134 -16.78 4.64 2.95
C LYS A 134 -15.89 4.60 4.19
N LYS A 135 -16.22 3.71 5.13
CA LYS A 135 -15.37 3.42 6.29
C LYS A 135 -14.43 2.27 5.95
N TRP A 136 -13.23 2.33 6.53
CA TRP A 136 -12.19 1.32 6.35
C TRP A 136 -11.90 0.68 7.70
N ASP A 137 -11.65 -0.63 7.68
CA ASP A 137 -11.29 -1.40 8.85
C ASP A 137 -9.78 -1.38 9.08
N PHE A 138 -9.02 -1.24 7.99
CA PHE A 138 -7.58 -1.04 8.04
C PHE A 138 -7.13 -0.12 6.90
N ILE A 139 -6.32 0.88 7.22
CA ILE A 139 -5.69 1.77 6.23
C ILE A 139 -4.18 1.69 6.48
N HIS A 140 -3.40 1.45 5.43
CA HIS A 140 -1.95 1.51 5.52
C HIS A 140 -1.35 2.44 4.47
N MET A 141 -0.31 3.17 4.88
CA MET A 141 0.45 4.11 4.06
C MET A 141 1.94 3.76 4.20
N ILE A 142 2.39 2.73 3.49
CA ILE A 142 3.76 2.21 3.62
C ILE A 142 4.65 2.91 2.60
N GLN A 143 5.67 3.64 3.08
CA GLN A 143 6.62 4.36 2.23
C GLN A 143 5.94 5.25 1.16
N VAL A 144 4.71 5.70 1.46
CA VAL A 144 4.00 6.69 0.65
C VAL A 144 4.76 7.97 0.81
N ARG A 145 5.53 8.34 -0.20
CA ARG A 145 6.13 9.66 -0.23
C ARG A 145 5.01 10.67 -0.25
N VAL A 146 5.19 11.70 0.57
CA VAL A 146 4.43 12.94 0.55
C VAL A 146 4.55 13.57 -0.85
N PHE A 147 3.78 13.09 -1.81
CA PHE A 147 3.14 13.94 -2.81
C PHE A 147 1.94 14.67 -2.21
N ALA A 148 1.62 14.40 -0.94
CA ALA A 148 0.72 15.20 -0.13
C ALA A 148 1.38 16.54 0.20
N LYS A 149 1.50 17.41 -0.80
CA LYS A 149 1.85 18.79 -0.53
C LYS A 149 0.69 19.40 0.24
N SER A 150 0.76 19.38 1.56
CA SER A 150 0.14 20.40 2.39
C SER A 150 0.92 21.69 2.11
N VAL A 151 0.36 22.55 1.25
CA VAL A 151 0.69 23.98 1.20
C VAL A 151 -0.41 24.72 1.94
#